data_AF-A0A928H919-F1
#
_entry.id   AF-A0A928H919-F1
#
_cell.length_a   1.000
_cell.length_b   1.000
_cell.length_c   1.000
_cell.angle_alpha   90.00
_cell.angle_beta   90.00
_cell.angle_gamma   90.00
#
_symmetry.space_group_name_H-M   'P 1'
#
loop_
_entity.id
_entity.type
_entity.pdbx_description
1 polymer ?
#
loop_
_entity_poly.entity_id
_entity_poly.type
_entity_poly.pdbx_seq_one_letter_code
_entity_poly.pdbx_strand_id
1 'polypeptide(L)' 'MPSNTEMNLLRLERTTIPEDFVREHQGEWDHQAWLDFCSFIEDRGYTPIDLDAVGMILERKKTEYWTGKSKK' A
#
# COMPACT_ATOMS: atom_id res chain seq x y z
N MET A 1 8.46 -2.48 -22.53
CA MET A 1 7.09 -2.85 -22.08
C MET A 1 7.16 -2.97 -20.59
N PRO A 2 6.33 -2.24 -19.81
CA PRO A 2 6.27 -2.44 -18.36
C PRO A 2 5.86 -3.89 -18.07
N SER A 3 6.51 -4.52 -17.10
CA SER A 3 6.14 -5.85 -16.65
C SER A 3 4.74 -5.82 -16.03
N ASN A 4 4.01 -6.95 -16.05
CA ASN A 4 2.68 -7.03 -15.41
C ASN A 4 2.72 -6.57 -13.94
N THR A 5 3.83 -6.88 -13.25
CA THR A 5 4.16 -6.40 -11.90
C THR A 5 4.12 -4.88 -11.75
N GLU A 6 4.74 -4.17 -12.69
CA GLU A 6 4.81 -2.69 -12.67
C GLU A 6 3.44 -2.08 -13.01
N MET A 7 2.71 -2.67 -13.97
CA MET A 7 1.34 -2.24 -14.28
C MET A 7 0.41 -2.39 -13.07
N ASN A 8 0.48 -3.52 -12.35
CA ASN A 8 -0.35 -3.74 -11.17
C ASN A 8 0.03 -2.80 -10.02
N LEU A 9 1.32 -2.54 -9.82
CA LEU A 9 1.80 -1.56 -8.84
C LEU A 9 1.29 -0.15 -9.15
N LEU A 10 1.39 0.31 -10.40
CA LEU A 10 0.86 1.61 -10.84
C LEU A 10 -0.66 1.68 -10.67
N ARG A 11 -1.38 0.58 -10.93
CA ARG A 11 -2.82 0.51 -10.68
C ARG A 11 -3.12 0.66 -9.19
N LEU A 12 -2.38 -0.03 -8.32
CA LEU A 12 -2.54 0.04 -6.87
C LEU A 12 -2.26 1.46 -6.35
N GLU A 13 -1.15 2.09 -6.76
CA GLU A 13 -0.76 3.43 -6.34
C GLU A 13 -1.78 4.50 -6.76
N ARG A 14 -2.49 4.30 -7.87
CA ARG A 14 -3.57 5.19 -8.34
C ARG A 14 -4.89 5.02 -7.57
N THR A 15 -5.01 4.00 -6.73
CA THR A 15 -6.18 3.79 -5.88
C THR A 15 -5.98 4.38 -4.49
N THR A 16 -7.07 4.45 -3.72
CA THR A 16 -7.03 4.82 -2.31
C THR A 16 -6.65 3.65 -1.40
N ILE A 17 -6.50 2.42 -1.92
CA ILE A 17 -6.23 1.21 -1.11
C ILE A 17 -5.01 1.38 -0.18
N PRO A 18 -3.85 1.87 -0.65
CA PRO A 18 -2.68 2.05 0.22
C PRO A 18 -2.89 3.14 1.28
N GLU A 19 -3.65 4.19 0.95
CA GLU A 19 -3.95 5.28 1.88
C GLU A 19 -4.95 4.83 2.95
N ASP A 20 -5.98 4.08 2.56
CA ASP A 20 -7.01 3.57 3.47
C ASP A 20 -6.37 2.61 4.47
N PHE A 21 -5.54 1.67 4.02
CA PHE A 21 -4.77 0.77 4.89
C PHE A 21 -3.94 1.54 5.93
N VAL A 22 -3.15 2.52 5.48
CA VAL A 22 -2.36 3.36 6.40
C VAL A 22 -3.25 4.09 7.40
N ARG A 23 -4.41 4.58 6.98
CA ARG A 23 -5.34 5.32 7.86
C ARG A 23 -6.04 4.41 8.86
N GLU A 24 -6.51 3.23 8.45
CA GLU A 24 -7.13 2.22 9.31
C GLU A 24 -6.16 1.75 10.40
N HIS A 25 -4.90 1.56 10.01
CA HIS A 25 -3.81 1.19 10.91
C HIS A 25 -3.14 2.40 11.59
N GLN A 26 -3.64 3.63 11.38
CA GLN A 26 -3.07 4.87 11.94
C GLN A 26 -1.56 5.09 11.68
N GLY A 27 -1.04 4.52 10.59
CA GLY A 27 0.38 4.55 10.23
C GLY A 27 1.23 3.48 10.92
N GLU A 28 0.62 2.57 11.68
CA GLU A 28 1.30 1.51 12.42
C GLU A 28 0.62 0.16 12.14
N TRP A 29 1.29 -0.72 11.42
CA TRP A 29 0.84 -2.07 11.16
C TRP A 29 1.93 -3.07 11.53
N ASP A 30 1.51 -4.21 12.06
CA ASP A 30 2.37 -5.34 12.34
C ASP A 30 2.51 -6.26 11.12
N HIS A 31 3.30 -7.34 11.29
CA HIS A 31 3.55 -8.29 10.21
C HIS A 31 2.27 -9.02 9.76
N GLN A 32 1.32 -9.27 10.66
CA GLN A 32 0.08 -9.96 10.30
C GLN A 32 -0.79 -9.07 9.42
N ALA A 33 -0.97 -7.81 9.82
CA ALA A 33 -1.68 -6.82 9.00
C ALA A 33 -1.06 -6.64 7.60
N TRP A 34 0.28 -6.71 7.50
CA TRP A 34 0.96 -6.72 6.20
C TRP A 34 0.59 -7.94 5.34
N LEU A 35 0.60 -9.14 5.93
CA LEU A 35 0.23 -10.36 5.20
C LEU A 35 -1.23 -10.35 4.76
N ASP A 36 -2.13 -9.88 5.62
CA ASP A 36 -3.55 -9.72 5.30
C ASP A 36 -3.76 -8.71 4.16
N PHE A 37 -2.99 -7.61 4.16
CA PHE A 37 -3.01 -6.64 3.06
C PHE A 37 -2.50 -7.23 1.73
N CYS A 38 -1.40 -8.00 1.77
CA CYS A 38 -0.91 -8.73 0.61
C CYS A 38 -1.98 -9.66 0.06
N SER A 39 -2.57 -10.50 0.92
CA SER A 39 -3.64 -11.43 0.50
C SER A 39 -4.84 -10.68 -0.10
N PHE A 40 -5.22 -9.55 0.49
CA PHE A 40 -6.29 -8.69 -0.01
C PHE A 40 -6.02 -8.16 -1.43
N ILE A 41 -4.83 -7.60 -1.69
CA ILE A 41 -4.51 -7.09 -3.04
C ILE A 41 -4.33 -8.26 -4.04
N GLU A 42 -3.89 -9.42 -3.57
CA GLU A 42 -3.82 -10.61 -4.41
C GLU A 42 -5.21 -11.09 -4.86
N ASP A 43 -6.16 -11.20 -3.93
CA ASP A 43 -7.57 -11.55 -4.20
C ASP A 43 -8.26 -10.56 -5.16
N ARG A 44 -7.91 -9.28 -5.04
CA ARG A 44 -8.40 -8.21 -5.93
C ARG A 44 -7.80 -8.27 -7.35
N GLY A 45 -6.88 -9.19 -7.63
CA GLY A 45 -6.29 -9.38 -8.96
C GLY A 45 -5.17 -8.42 -9.28
N TYR A 46 -4.43 -7.95 -8.26
CA TYR A 46 -3.19 -7.22 -8.47
C TYR A 46 -1.98 -8.15 -8.68
N THR A 47 -2.16 -9.47 -8.77
CA THR A 47 -1.05 -10.41 -9.02
C THR A 47 -0.72 -10.53 -10.52
N PRO A 48 0.58 -10.67 -10.89
CA PRO A 48 1.77 -10.54 -10.05
C PRO A 48 2.02 -9.08 -9.63
N ILE A 49 2.55 -8.85 -8.42
CA ILE A 49 2.94 -7.53 -7.89
C ILE A 49 4.23 -7.63 -7.07
N ASP A 50 4.98 -6.54 -7.01
CA ASP A 50 6.22 -6.43 -6.25
C ASP A 50 5.88 -5.95 -4.83
N LEU A 51 5.94 -6.88 -3.86
CA LEU A 51 5.59 -6.60 -2.47
C LEU A 51 6.59 -5.65 -1.78
N ASP A 52 7.87 -5.67 -2.16
CA ASP A 52 8.86 -4.70 -1.67
C ASP A 52 8.47 -3.28 -2.11
N ALA A 53 8.07 -3.12 -3.37
CA ALA A 53 7.60 -1.84 -3.89
C ALA A 53 6.27 -1.39 -3.25
N VAL A 54 5.36 -2.33 -2.94
CA VAL A 54 4.14 -2.04 -2.18
C VAL A 54 4.47 -1.51 -0.79
N GLY A 55 5.42 -2.13 -0.08
CA GLY A 55 5.89 -1.64 1.22
C GLY A 55 6.40 -0.20 1.16
N MET A 56 7.17 0.14 0.12
CA MET A 56 7.65 1.50 -0.11
C MET A 56 6.51 2.51 -0.38
N ILE A 57 5.41 2.09 -1.01
CA ILE A 57 4.20 2.94 -1.17
C ILE A 57 3.58 3.20 0.20
N LEU A 58 3.40 2.17 1.02
CA LEU A 58 2.80 2.31 2.35
C LEU A 58 3.61 3.20 3.27
N GLU A 59 4.95 3.07 3.29
CA GLU A 59 5.83 3.91 4.10
C GLU A 59 5.79 5.39 3.66
N ARG A 60 5.69 5.66 2.35
CA ARG A 60 5.46 7.03 1.84
C ARG A 60 4.13 7.58 2.32
N LYS A 61 3.05 6.81 2.17
CA LYS A 61 1.69 7.19 2.59
C LYS A 61 1.59 7.41 4.11
N LYS A 62 2.28 6.60 4.90
CA LYS A 62 2.44 6.77 6.35
C LYS A 62 3.11 8.10 6.70
N THR A 63 4.19 8.45 6.01
CA THR A 63 4.87 9.74 6.19
C THR A 63 3.94 10.91 5.86
N GLU A 64 3.16 10.80 4.78
CA GLU A 64 2.15 11.81 4.41
C GLU A 64 1.05 11.92 5.48
N TYR A 65 0.55 10.79 5.98
CA TYR A 65 -0.47 10.72 7.03
C TYR A 65 -0.02 11.39 8.33
N TRP A 66 1.19 11.10 8.81
CA TRP A 66 1.74 11.73 10.02
C TRP A 66 2.09 13.21 9.83
N THR A 67 2.64 13.58 8.67
CA THR A 67 2.92 14.99 8.34
C THR A 67 1.63 15.81 8.27
N GLY A 68 0.57 15.23 7.69
CA GLY A 68 -0.76 15.84 7.64
C GLY A 68 -1.41 15.99 9.03
N LYS A 69 -1.20 15.03 9.94
CA LYS A 69 -1.63 15.11 11.35
C LYS A 69 -0.92 16.23 12.13
N SER A 70 0.36 16.48 11.87
CA SER A 70 1.14 17.48 12.61
C SER A 70 0.78 18.94 12.29
N LYS A 71 -0.11 19.20 11.32
CA LYS A 71 -0.57 20.54 10.94
C LYS A 71 -1.96 20.92 11.48
N LYS A 72 -2.53 20.15 12.42
CA LYS A 72 -3.82 20.47 13.07
C LYS A 72 -3.64 20.88 14.52
#